data_AF-A0A218ZSR0-F1
#
_entry.id   AF-A0A218ZSR0-F1
#
_cell.length_a   1.000
_cell.length_b   1.000
_cell.length_c   1.000
_cell.angle_alpha   90.00
_cell.angle_beta   90.00
_cell.angle_gamma   90.00
#
_symmetry.space_group_name_H-M   'P 1'
#
loop_
_entity.id
_entity.type
_entity.pdbx_description
1 polymer ?
#
loop_
_entity_poly.entity_id
_entity_poly.type
_entity_poly.pdbx_seq_one_letter_code
_entity_poly.pdbx_strand_id
1 'polypeptide(L)'
;MSDAFVKCFEHARDEESAAECVHCLRKYGEQVMFDDSRGRLILGRELYEDHTAEMTKISELLGIKTRSDYENADKKYNLTMY
;
A
#
# COMPACT_ATOMS: atom_id res chain seq x y z
N MET A 1 20.17 -2.80 -8.45
CA MET A 1 19.64 -4.06 -7.89
C MET A 1 18.21 -4.16 -8.38
N SER A 2 17.72 -5.33 -8.79
CA SER A 2 16.30 -5.42 -9.17
C SER A 2 15.46 -5.26 -7.91
N ASP A 3 14.66 -4.20 -7.82
CA ASP A 3 13.71 -4.02 -6.74
C ASP A 3 12.64 -5.11 -6.83
N ALA A 4 12.92 -6.25 -6.20
CA ALA A 4 12.10 -7.46 -6.28
C ALA A 4 10.66 -7.21 -5.79
N PHE A 5 10.46 -6.19 -4.96
CA PHE A 5 9.16 -5.76 -4.46
C PHE A 5 8.27 -5.12 -5.54
N VAL A 6 8.83 -4.61 -6.65
CA VAL A 6 8.01 -3.99 -7.73
C VAL A 6 7.02 -5.00 -8.30
N LYS A 7 7.38 -6.29 -8.29
CA LYS A 7 6.48 -7.39 -8.68
C LYS A 7 5.24 -7.51 -7.79
N CYS A 8 5.28 -7.01 -6.55
CA CYS A 8 4.10 -6.98 -5.68
C CYS A 8 2.97 -6.16 -6.32
N PHE A 9 3.28 -5.11 -7.10
CA PHE A 9 2.28 -4.23 -7.71
C PHE A 9 1.51 -4.86 -8.88
N GLU A 10 2.10 -5.87 -9.55
CA GLU A 10 1.55 -6.46 -10.77
C GLU A 10 0.21 -7.19 -10.55
N HIS A 11 -0.05 -7.63 -9.32
CA HIS A 11 -1.19 -8.48 -8.99
C HIS A 11 -2.39 -7.75 -8.38
N ALA A 12 -2.26 -6.47 -8.00
CA ALA A 12 -3.35 -5.71 -7.38
C ALA A 12 -4.45 -5.37 -8.40
N ARG A 13 -5.64 -5.98 -8.24
CA ARG A 13 -6.81 -5.84 -9.13
C ARG A 13 -8.13 -5.61 -8.39
N ASP A 14 -8.19 -6.00 -7.13
CA ASP A 14 -9.35 -5.93 -6.24
C ASP A 14 -8.88 -5.67 -4.81
N GLU A 15 -9.82 -5.55 -3.86
CA GLU A 15 -9.52 -5.28 -2.45
C GLU A 15 -8.57 -6.32 -1.82
N GLU A 16 -8.78 -7.62 -2.09
CA GLU A 16 -7.99 -8.70 -1.48
C GLU A 16 -6.56 -8.72 -2.01
N SER A 17 -6.39 -8.63 -3.34
CA SER A 17 -5.07 -8.57 -3.97
C SER A 17 -4.33 -7.27 -3.67
N ALA A 18 -5.03 -6.16 -3.40
CA ALA A 18 -4.43 -4.93 -2.91
C ALA A 18 -3.92 -5.06 -1.46
N ALA A 19 -4.65 -5.76 -0.60
CA ALA A 19 -4.18 -6.08 0.75
C ALA A 19 -2.95 -7.01 0.73
N GLU A 20 -2.97 -8.06 -0.09
CA GLU A 20 -1.80 -8.92 -0.29
C GLU A 20 -0.59 -8.15 -0.85
N CYS A 21 -0.82 -7.15 -1.71
CA CYS A 21 0.23 -6.28 -2.19
C CYS A 21 0.92 -5.55 -1.02
N VAL A 22 0.15 -4.99 -0.09
CA VAL A 22 0.68 -4.31 1.11
C VAL A 22 1.49 -5.29 1.98
N HIS A 23 1.01 -6.53 2.16
CA HIS A 23 1.76 -7.56 2.89
C HIS A 23 3.05 -7.96 2.18
N CYS A 24 3.00 -8.10 0.85
CA CYS A 24 4.16 -8.37 0.02
C CYS A 24 5.22 -7.29 0.17
N LEU A 25 4.85 -6.00 0.09
CA LEU A 25 5.74 -4.87 0.29
C LEU A 25 6.39 -4.92 1.68
N ARG A 26 5.61 -5.13 2.74
CA ARG A 26 6.12 -5.26 4.11
C ARG A 26 7.08 -6.43 4.29
N LYS A 27 6.81 -7.57 3.64
CA LYS A 27 7.69 -8.74 3.64
C LYS A 27 9.05 -8.45 3.01
N TYR A 28 9.12 -7.54 2.05
CA TYR A 28 10.38 -7.03 1.49
C TYR A 28 11.05 -5.94 2.34
N GLY A 29 10.46 -5.58 3.49
CA GLY A 29 10.96 -4.54 4.39
C GLY A 29 10.53 -3.13 4.01
N GLU A 30 9.63 -2.98 3.05
CA GLU A 30 9.12 -1.67 2.65
C GLU A 30 8.13 -1.12 3.67
N GLN A 31 8.22 0.18 3.94
CA GLN A 31 7.30 0.86 4.85
C GLN A 31 6.11 1.39 4.06
N VAL A 32 4.91 0.90 4.39
CA VAL A 32 3.64 1.40 3.86
C VAL A 32 2.93 2.20 4.96
N MET A 33 2.60 3.46 4.67
CA MET A 33 2.01 4.40 5.63
C MET A 33 0.82 5.11 5.01
N PHE A 34 -0.12 5.57 5.82
CA PHE A 34 -1.18 6.48 5.36
C PHE A 34 -0.75 7.94 5.52
N ASP A 35 -0.86 8.71 4.45
CA ASP A 35 -0.59 10.15 4.39
C ASP A 35 -1.92 10.93 4.47
N ASP A 36 -2.16 11.60 5.60
CA ASP A 36 -3.40 12.38 5.81
C ASP A 36 -3.53 13.57 4.84
N SER A 37 -2.42 14.12 4.34
CA SER A 37 -2.44 15.27 3.42
C SER A 37 -2.81 14.84 2.00
N ARG A 38 -2.38 13.63 1.61
CA ARG A 38 -2.66 13.07 0.28
C ARG A 38 -3.89 12.17 0.25
N GLY A 39 -4.40 11.76 1.41
CA GLY A 39 -5.57 10.89 1.52
C GLY A 39 -5.33 9.51 0.90
N ARG A 40 -4.10 8.99 0.94
CA ARG A 40 -3.74 7.70 0.34
C ARG A 40 -2.61 7.02 1.12
N LEU A 41 -2.42 5.74 0.83
CA LEU A 41 -1.20 5.03 1.20
C LEU A 41 -0.01 5.59 0.40
N ILE A 42 1.15 5.63 1.06
CA ILE A 42 2.45 6.00 0.50
C ILE A 42 3.47 4.92 0.85
N LEU A 43 4.45 4.74 -0.03
CA LEU A 43 5.65 3.95 0.26
C LEU A 43 6.71 4.87 0.88
N GLY A 44 7.44 4.43 1.90
CA GLY A 44 8.52 5.22 2.51
C GLY A 44 9.62 5.61 1.50
N ARG A 45 9.83 4.78 0.47
CA ARG A 45 10.74 5.08 -0.65
C ARG A 45 10.24 6.15 -1.62
N GLU A 46 8.99 6.62 -1.52
CA GLU A 46 8.49 7.74 -2.33
C GLU A 46 9.33 9.02 -2.18
N LEU A 47 10.17 9.10 -1.14
CA LEU A 47 11.16 10.16 -0.96
C LEU A 47 12.31 10.13 -1.98
N TYR A 48 12.56 8.98 -2.60
CA TYR A 48 13.72 8.73 -3.48
C TYR A 48 13.30 8.18 -4.86
N GLU A 49 12.19 7.47 -4.94
CA GLU A 49 11.66 6.84 -6.15
C GLU A 49 10.16 7.10 -6.29
N ASP A 50 9.68 7.38 -7.50
CA ASP A 50 8.25 7.63 -7.70
C ASP A 50 7.46 6.31 -7.81
N HIS A 51 6.63 6.04 -6.80
CA HIS A 51 5.65 4.94 -6.77
C HIS A 51 4.22 5.48 -6.59
N THR A 52 3.99 6.74 -6.95
CA THR A 52 2.73 7.45 -6.70
C THR A 52 1.55 6.75 -7.39
N ALA A 53 1.74 6.27 -8.62
CA ALA A 53 0.67 5.66 -9.41
C ALA A 53 0.21 4.33 -8.78
N GLU A 54 1.16 3.48 -8.41
CA GLU A 54 0.94 2.19 -7.80
C GLU A 54 0.25 2.33 -6.44
N MET A 55 0.77 3.23 -5.59
CA MET A 55 0.21 3.45 -4.26
C MET A 55 -1.16 4.13 -4.29
N THR A 56 -1.41 5.00 -5.28
CA THR A 56 -2.75 5.56 -5.52
C THR A 56 -3.72 4.45 -5.89
N LYS A 57 -3.36 3.58 -6.85
CA LYS A 57 -4.18 2.45 -7.26
C LYS A 57 -4.51 1.52 -6.10
N ILE A 58 -3.53 1.16 -5.27
CA ILE A 58 -3.77 0.31 -4.08
C ILE A 58 -4.75 0.99 -3.11
N SER A 59 -4.58 2.29 -2.89
CA SER A 59 -5.46 3.05 -1.98
C SER A 59 -6.90 3.10 -2.49
N GLU A 60 -7.08 3.30 -3.80
CA GLU A 60 -8.40 3.25 -4.44
C GLU A 60 -9.04 1.88 -4.34
N LEU A 61 -8.28 0.81 -4.61
CA LEU A 61 -8.75 -0.57 -4.49
C LEU A 61 -9.18 -0.91 -3.06
N LEU A 62 -8.43 -0.44 -2.05
CA LEU A 62 -8.77 -0.65 -0.63
C LEU A 62 -9.85 0.32 -0.11
N GLY A 63 -10.32 1.25 -0.94
CA GLY A 63 -11.29 2.27 -0.52
C GLY A 63 -10.75 3.28 0.51
N ILE A 64 -9.43 3.48 0.56
CA ILE A 64 -8.76 4.33 1.54
C ILE A 64 -8.70 5.77 1.01
N LYS A 65 -9.42 6.69 1.67
CA LYS A 65 -9.37 8.14 1.40
C LYS A 65 -9.10 8.96 2.65
N THR A 66 -9.40 8.40 3.81
CA THR A 66 -9.26 9.04 5.12
C THR A 66 -8.53 8.13 6.10
N ARG A 67 -8.07 8.70 7.21
CA ARG A 67 -7.48 7.95 8.33
C ARG A 67 -8.43 6.86 8.84
N SER A 68 -9.72 7.17 8.90
CA SER A 68 -10.77 6.22 9.31
C SER A 68 -10.88 5.05 8.33
N ASP A 69 -10.85 5.33 7.02
CA ASP A 69 -10.88 4.26 6.00
C ASP A 69 -9.65 3.36 6.12
N TYR A 70 -8.48 3.96 6.34
CA TYR A 70 -7.24 3.21 6.59
C TYR A 70 -7.35 2.32 7.82
N GLU A 71 -7.83 2.83 8.96
CA GLU A 71 -8.01 2.04 10.18
C GLU A 71 -9.02 0.90 10.00
N ASN A 72 -10.06 1.12 9.21
CA ASN A 72 -11.04 0.09 8.89
C ASN A 72 -10.47 -0.98 7.96
N ALA A 73 -9.71 -0.57 6.94
CA ALA A 73 -9.00 -1.50 6.06
C ALA A 73 -7.94 -2.31 6.82
N ASP A 74 -7.21 -1.68 7.74
CA ASP A 74 -6.25 -2.35 8.62
C ASP A 74 -6.93 -3.36 9.54
N LYS A 75 -8.09 -3.04 10.13
CA LYS A 75 -8.87 -4.00 10.92
C LYS A 75 -9.41 -5.16 10.08
N LYS A 76 -9.82 -4.90 8.83
CA LYS A 76 -10.40 -5.90 7.91
C LYS A 76 -9.35 -6.85 7.35
N TYR A 77 -8.21 -6.30 6.94
CA TYR A 77 -7.18 -7.02 6.18
C TYR A 77 -5.87 -7.22 6.92
N ASN A 78 -5.75 -6.67 8.12
CA ASN A 78 -4.55 -6.75 8.94
C ASN A 78 -3.32 -6.20 8.22
N LEU A 79 -3.43 -4.98 7.67
CA LEU A 79 -2.40 -4.35 6.84
C LEU A 79 -1.10 -4.07 7.61
N THR A 80 -1.17 -3.98 8.94
CA THR A 80 -0.06 -3.59 9.82
C THR A 80 0.62 -4.71 10.59
N MET A 81 0.15 -5.96 10.53
CA MET A 81 0.91 -7.09 11.09
C MET A 81 2.02 -7.55 10.14
N TYR A 82 3.13 -7.96 10.77
CA TYR A 82 4.49 -8.24 10.26
C TYR A 82 5.37 -7.01 10.12
#